data_AF-A0A0F7K1P5-F1
#
_entry.id   AF-A0A0F7K1P5-F1
#
_cell.length_a   1.000
_cell.length_b   1.000
_cell.length_c   1.000
_cell.angle_alpha   90.00
_cell.angle_beta   90.00
_cell.angle_gamma   90.00
#
_symmetry.space_group_name_H-M   'P 1'
#
loop_
_entity.id
_entity.type
_entity.pdbx_description
1 polymer ?
#
loop_
_entity_poly.entity_id
_entity_poly.type
_entity_poly.pdbx_seq_one_letter_code
_entity_poly.pdbx_strand_id
1 'polypeptide(L)'
;MDVRTTKWVASPKRPLPDRRRSSGSRSNDQAALARVADAERKQKQACWKANQRIERIEAELRRGYKPARGERLRQQRREQEDYLREFCR
;
A
#
# COMPACT_ATOMS: atom_id res chain seq x y z
N MET A 1 22.33 19.03 71.27
CA MET A 1 21.78 19.19 69.92
C MET A 1 22.54 18.20 69.05
N ASP A 2 22.00 17.00 68.85
CA ASP A 2 22.71 15.94 68.14
C ASP A 2 22.06 15.68 66.78
N VAL A 3 22.73 16.21 65.76
CA VAL A 3 22.30 16.16 64.36
C VAL A 3 22.58 14.73 63.86
N ARG A 4 21.50 13.96 63.66
CA ARG A 4 21.56 12.64 63.03
C ARG A 4 22.11 12.77 61.61
N THR A 5 23.31 12.25 61.38
CA THR A 5 23.93 12.10 60.06
C THR A 5 23.19 11.02 59.26
N THR A 6 22.28 11.44 58.38
CA THR A 6 21.69 10.54 57.38
C THR A 6 22.73 10.26 56.29
N LYS A 7 23.26 9.04 56.25
CA LYS A 7 24.07 8.54 55.14
C LYS A 7 23.20 8.38 53.90
N TRP A 8 23.55 9.04 52.82
CA TRP A 8 22.92 8.83 51.51
C TRP A 8 23.42 7.51 50.92
N VAL A 9 22.53 6.53 50.75
CA VAL A 9 22.85 5.30 50.02
C VAL A 9 22.54 5.54 48.55
N ALA A 10 23.58 5.55 47.71
CA ALA A 10 23.43 5.66 46.26
C ALA A 10 22.57 4.50 45.74
N SER A 11 21.44 4.83 45.10
CA SER A 11 20.59 3.82 44.46
C SER A 11 21.26 3.26 43.19
N PRO A 12 21.07 1.97 42.89
CA PRO A 12 21.88 1.24 41.91
C PRO A 12 21.66 1.73 40.48
N LYS A 13 22.72 1.64 39.69
CA LYS A 13 22.74 1.94 38.25
C LYS A 13 21.67 1.09 37.56
N ARG A 14 20.63 1.73 37.02
CA ARG A 14 19.64 1.05 36.18
C ARG A 14 20.37 0.35 35.02
N PRO A 15 20.08 -0.93 34.72
CA PRO A 15 20.66 -1.57 33.55
C PRO A 15 20.21 -0.78 32.32
N LEU A 16 21.18 -0.34 31.51
CA LEU A 16 20.90 0.25 30.21
C LEU A 16 20.15 -0.78 29.35
N PRO A 17 19.20 -0.37 28.51
CA PRO A 17 18.49 -1.31 27.65
C PRO A 17 19.49 -2.08 26.78
N ASP A 18 19.41 -3.40 26.88
CA ASP A 18 20.23 -4.33 26.12
C ASP A 18 20.08 -4.06 24.61
N ARG A 19 21.22 -3.86 23.94
CA ARG A 19 21.35 -3.58 22.50
C ARG A 19 21.03 -4.80 21.61
N ARG A 20 20.22 -5.74 22.08
CA ARG A 20 19.79 -6.97 21.37
C ARG A 20 18.44 -6.84 20.67
N ARG A 21 18.10 -5.65 20.16
CA ARG A 21 16.82 -5.40 19.44
C ARG A 21 17.03 -5.13 17.95
N SER A 22 17.78 -5.99 17.26
CA SER A 22 18.22 -5.73 15.87
C SER A 22 17.97 -6.86 14.86
N SER A 23 17.50 -8.05 15.29
CA SER A 23 17.11 -9.13 14.36
C SER A 23 15.62 -9.08 13.99
N GLY A 24 14.72 -8.93 14.97
CA GLY A 24 13.26 -8.89 14.74
C GLY A 24 12.75 -7.64 14.01
N SER A 25 13.47 -6.51 14.11
CA SER A 25 13.14 -5.31 13.32
C SER A 25 13.42 -5.56 11.84
N ARG A 26 14.61 -6.07 11.51
CA ARG A 26 15.02 -6.33 10.12
C ARG A 26 14.11 -7.31 9.38
N SER A 27 13.61 -8.34 10.08
CA SER A 27 12.65 -9.27 9.49
C SER A 27 11.28 -8.63 9.25
N ASN A 28 10.83 -7.76 10.15
CA ASN A 28 9.57 -7.01 9.97
C ASN A 28 9.69 -5.96 8.85
N ASP A 29 10.84 -5.31 8.74
CA ASP A 29 11.14 -4.34 7.68
C ASP A 29 11.17 -5.05 6.29
N GLN A 30 11.80 -6.22 6.20
CA GLN A 30 11.76 -7.04 4.96
C GLN A 30 10.36 -7.52 4.61
N ALA A 31 9.57 -7.95 5.59
CA ALA A 31 8.17 -8.33 5.36
C ALA A 31 7.31 -7.13 4.91
N ALA A 32 7.56 -5.92 5.43
CA ALA A 32 6.89 -4.70 4.99
C ALA A 32 7.24 -4.37 3.53
N LEU A 33 8.53 -4.42 3.17
CA LEU A 33 9.00 -4.19 1.80
C LEU A 33 8.39 -5.19 0.80
N ALA A 34 8.31 -6.48 1.17
CA ALA A 34 7.69 -7.51 0.34
C ALA A 34 6.18 -7.21 0.09
N ARG A 35 5.45 -6.77 1.12
CA ARG A 35 4.04 -6.38 0.98
C ARG A 35 3.86 -5.18 0.06
N VAL A 36 4.75 -4.19 0.13
CA VAL A 36 4.72 -3.02 -0.77
C VAL A 36 4.97 -3.47 -2.22
N ALA A 37 5.99 -4.31 -2.45
CA ALA A 37 6.29 -4.85 -3.78
C ALA A 37 5.11 -5.67 -4.37
N ASP A 38 4.44 -6.49 -3.55
CA ASP A 38 3.26 -7.22 -3.98
C ASP A 38 2.05 -6.30 -4.23
N ALA A 39 1.89 -5.24 -3.45
CA ALA A 39 0.85 -4.24 -3.67
C ALA A 39 1.07 -3.52 -5.02
N GLU A 40 2.30 -3.12 -5.33
CA GLU A 40 2.65 -2.54 -6.63
C GLU A 40 2.38 -3.50 -7.80
N ARG A 41 2.71 -4.78 -7.66
CA ARG A 41 2.41 -5.79 -8.69
C ARG A 41 0.91 -5.93 -8.91
N LYS A 42 0.11 -5.96 -7.85
CA LYS A 42 -1.35 -6.03 -7.94
C LYS A 42 -1.93 -4.78 -8.58
N GLN A 43 -1.41 -3.60 -8.25
CA GLN A 43 -1.82 -2.34 -8.87
C GLN A 43 -1.52 -2.36 -10.38
N LYS A 44 -0.30 -2.74 -10.78
CA LYS A 44 0.07 -2.90 -12.21
C LYS A 44 -0.84 -3.88 -12.94
N GLN A 45 -1.19 -5.00 -12.32
CA GLN A 45 -2.14 -5.96 -12.89
C GLN A 45 -3.55 -5.38 -13.03
N ALA A 46 -4.02 -4.59 -12.06
CA ALA A 46 -5.31 -3.93 -12.14
C ALA A 46 -5.36 -2.92 -13.29
N CYS A 47 -4.31 -2.10 -13.44
CA CYS A 47 -4.16 -1.17 -14.56
C CYS A 47 -4.15 -1.89 -15.91
N TRP A 48 -3.41 -3.00 -16.02
CA TRP A 48 -3.40 -3.81 -17.23
C TRP A 48 -4.78 -4.37 -17.57
N LYS A 49 -5.54 -4.86 -16.57
CA LYS A 49 -6.91 -5.36 -16.77
C LYS A 49 -7.88 -4.26 -17.21
N ALA A 50 -7.76 -3.05 -16.68
CA ALA A 50 -8.59 -1.91 -17.09
C ALA A 50 -8.34 -1.54 -18.56
N ASN A 51 -7.07 -1.49 -19.01
CA ASN A 51 -6.72 -1.29 -20.42
C ASN A 51 -7.34 -2.37 -21.33
N GLN A 52 -7.20 -3.65 -20.97
CA GLN A 52 -7.81 -4.76 -21.73
C GLN A 52 -9.34 -4.66 -21.82
N ARG A 53 -9.99 -4.07 -20.82
CA ARG A 53 -11.44 -3.86 -20.83
C ARG A 53 -11.83 -2.75 -21.80
N ILE A 54 -11.07 -1.67 -21.88
CA ILE A 54 -11.26 -0.61 -22.88
C ILE A 54 -11.12 -1.19 -24.29
N GLU A 55 -10.08 -1.97 -24.56
CA GLU A 55 -9.86 -2.60 -25.87
C GLU A 55 -11.04 -3.50 -26.28
N ARG A 56 -11.57 -4.30 -25.35
CA ARG A 56 -12.76 -5.12 -25.59
C ARG A 56 -13.99 -4.28 -25.91
N ILE A 57 -14.20 -3.19 -25.17
CA ILE A 57 -15.29 -2.25 -25.42
C ILE A 57 -15.14 -1.62 -26.81
N GLU A 58 -13.95 -1.17 -27.17
CA GLU A 58 -13.67 -0.59 -28.49
C GLU A 58 -13.89 -1.59 -29.63
N ALA A 59 -13.50 -2.86 -29.42
CA ALA A 59 -13.75 -3.92 -30.38
C ALA A 59 -15.26 -4.20 -30.56
N GLU A 60 -16.03 -4.25 -29.47
CA GLU A 60 -17.50 -4.33 -29.54
C GLU A 60 -18.09 -3.10 -30.23
N LEU A 61 -17.53 -1.92 -29.98
CA LEU A 61 -17.96 -0.70 -30.65
C LEU A 61 -17.70 -0.79 -32.17
N ARG A 62 -16.54 -1.31 -32.58
CA ARG A 62 -16.20 -1.46 -34.01
C ARG A 62 -17.09 -2.48 -34.73
N ARG A 63 -17.58 -3.51 -34.03
CA ARG A 63 -18.34 -4.63 -34.63
C ARG A 63 -19.78 -4.27 -35.03
N GLY A 64 -20.26 -3.09 -34.64
CA GLY A 64 -21.64 -2.67 -34.86
C GLY A 64 -22.56 -3.17 -33.74
N TYR A 65 -23.26 -2.24 -33.11
CA TYR A 65 -24.08 -2.49 -31.92
C TYR A 65 -25.38 -1.70 -32.01
N LYS A 66 -26.42 -2.16 -31.30
CA LYS A 66 -27.67 -1.39 -31.13
C LYS A 66 -27.37 -0.09 -30.35
N PRO A 67 -27.96 1.06 -30.71
CA PRO A 67 -27.64 2.36 -30.10
C PRO A 67 -27.63 2.38 -28.56
N ALA A 68 -28.64 1.79 -27.92
CA ALA A 68 -28.73 1.71 -26.45
C ALA A 68 -27.57 0.91 -25.81
N ARG A 69 -27.10 -0.15 -26.48
CA ARG A 69 -25.91 -0.90 -26.02
C ARG A 69 -24.64 -0.07 -26.21
N GLY A 70 -24.59 0.73 -27.26
CA GLY A 70 -23.49 1.64 -27.56
C GLY A 70 -23.24 2.71 -26.54
N GLU A 71 -24.30 3.37 -26.09
CA GLU A 71 -24.20 4.41 -25.07
C GLU A 71 -23.67 3.86 -23.75
N ARG A 72 -24.17 2.69 -23.32
CA ARG A 72 -23.66 1.98 -22.15
C ARG A 72 -22.19 1.58 -22.29
N LEU A 73 -21.78 1.09 -23.46
CA LEU A 73 -20.38 0.74 -23.73
C LEU A 73 -19.47 1.98 -23.69
N ARG A 74 -19.89 3.11 -24.28
CA ARG A 74 -19.15 4.38 -24.19
C ARG A 74 -19.07 4.90 -22.76
N GLN A 75 -20.14 4.76 -21.98
CA GLN A 75 -20.13 5.11 -20.56
C GLN A 75 -19.12 4.25 -19.78
N GLN A 76 -19.13 2.93 -19.98
CA GLN A 76 -18.15 2.04 -19.36
C GLN A 76 -16.72 2.37 -19.77
N ARG A 77 -16.50 2.73 -21.03
CA ARG A 77 -15.18 3.17 -21.51
C ARG A 77 -14.70 4.39 -20.72
N ARG A 78 -15.52 5.44 -20.59
CA ARG A 78 -15.19 6.64 -19.82
C ARG A 78 -14.82 6.31 -18.37
N GLU A 79 -15.62 5.48 -17.71
CA GLU A 79 -15.34 5.06 -16.33
C GLU A 79 -14.00 4.33 -16.18
N GLN A 80 -13.63 3.48 -17.16
CA GLN A 80 -12.32 2.82 -17.15
C GLN A 80 -11.17 3.79 -17.47
N GLU A 81 -11.37 4.73 -18.40
CA GLU A 81 -10.40 5.78 -18.71
C GLU A 81 -10.16 6.70 -17.51
N ASP A 82 -11.21 7.09 -16.81
CA ASP A 82 -11.13 7.88 -15.57
C ASP A 82 -10.42 7.09 -14.47
N TYR A 83 -10.76 5.81 -14.29
CA TYR A 83 -10.05 4.92 -13.35
C TYR A 83 -8.54 4.85 -13.66
N LEU A 84 -8.18 4.67 -14.93
CA LEU A 84 -6.77 4.65 -15.32
C LEU A 84 -6.10 6.01 -15.04
N ARG A 85 -6.78 7.11 -15.35
CA ARG A 85 -6.25 8.47 -15.13
C ARG A 85 -6.00 8.77 -13.65
N GLU A 86 -6.86 8.29 -12.77
CA GLU A 86 -6.75 8.52 -11.33
C GLU A 86 -5.79 7.55 -10.63
N PHE A 87 -5.83 6.26 -10.96
CA PHE A 87 -5.15 5.20 -10.20
C PHE A 87 -3.90 4.62 -10.88
N CYS A 88 -3.73 4.85 -12.18
CA CYS A 88 -2.66 4.28 -13.00
C CYS A 88 -1.82 5.38 -13.63
N ARG A 89 -0.99 6.02 -12.81
CA ARG A 89 0.01 7.02 -13.21
C ARG A 89 1.42 6.55 -12.87
#